data_AF-A0A1G2Y896-F1
#
_entry.id   AF-A0A1G2Y896-F1
#
_cell.length_a   1.000
_cell.length_b   1.000
_cell.length_c   1.000
_cell.angle_alpha   90.00
_cell.angle_beta   90.00
_cell.angle_gamma   90.00
#
_symmetry.space_group_name_H-M   'P 1'
#
loop_
_entity.id
_entity.type
_entity.pdbx_description
1 polymer ?
#
loop_
_entity_poly.entity_id
_entity_poly.type
_entity_poly.pdbx_seq_one_letter_code
_entity_poly.pdbx_strand_id
1 'polypeptide(L)'
;MGLWNLIKNVNNAEGIRETMRRSYDKNFELAGKSGLAQTASNVSGDSLEETTCYFALFSALEARYLVSGVPTENAERLIWAELLPFLYLDKSTAREALAEYVVYKEMPYDANISWLEVIVQRGYELTKSKKDKKAYNAWMPVAKMNGVVWLLLLDGRGKDYFWK
;
A
#
# COMPACT_ATOMS: atom_id res chain seq x y z
N MET A 1 -2.05 13.75 22.23
CA MET A 1 -0.68 13.18 22.23
C MET A 1 0.11 13.81 21.10
N GLY A 2 1.07 14.68 21.45
CA GLY A 2 1.57 15.73 20.58
C GLY A 2 2.68 15.34 19.61
N LEU A 3 2.87 16.24 18.63
CA LEU A 3 3.88 16.31 17.56
C LEU A 3 5.30 15.83 17.94
N TRP A 4 5.67 15.93 19.23
CA TRP A 4 6.95 15.49 19.77
C TRP A 4 7.21 13.98 19.71
N ASN A 5 6.18 13.13 19.85
CA ASN A 5 6.33 11.68 19.68
C ASN A 5 6.46 11.28 18.20
N LEU A 6 5.91 12.11 17.30
CA LEU A 6 6.10 11.97 15.85
C LEU A 6 7.56 12.24 15.51
N ILE A 7 8.12 13.38 15.95
CA ILE A 7 9.51 13.78 15.65
C ILE A 7 10.55 12.80 16.22
N LYS A 8 10.31 12.22 17.41
CA LYS A 8 11.23 11.22 18.01
C LYS A 8 11.23 9.86 17.31
N ASN A 9 10.16 9.50 16.60
CA ASN A 9 10.02 8.18 15.98
C ASN A 9 10.11 8.21 14.44
N VAL A 10 10.24 9.38 13.79
CA VAL A 10 10.26 9.49 12.30
C VAL A 10 11.27 8.56 11.64
N ASN A 11 12.35 8.19 12.36
CA ASN A 11 13.47 7.41 11.84
C ASN A 11 13.55 5.98 12.39
N ASN A 12 12.48 5.44 12.99
CA ASN A 12 12.42 4.03 13.36
C ASN A 12 11.20 3.33 12.75
N ALA A 13 11.25 2.01 12.69
CA ALA A 13 10.22 1.19 12.05
C ALA A 13 8.83 1.47 12.62
N GLU A 14 8.68 1.65 13.94
CA GLU A 14 7.37 1.93 14.54
C GLU A 14 6.83 3.31 14.16
N GLY A 15 7.68 4.33 14.04
CA GLY A 15 7.24 5.63 13.55
C GLY A 15 6.86 5.63 12.08
N ILE A 16 7.52 4.81 11.24
CA ILE A 16 7.08 4.57 9.86
C ILE A 16 5.68 3.93 9.88
N ARG A 17 5.48 2.86 10.66
CA ARG A 17 4.16 2.20 10.76
C ARG A 17 3.08 3.19 11.17
N GLU A 18 3.31 3.92 12.26
CA GLU A 18 2.34 4.87 12.81
C GLU A 18 2.07 6.03 11.84
N THR A 19 3.08 6.52 11.13
CA THR A 19 2.91 7.56 10.11
C THR A 19 2.06 7.06 8.95
N MET A 20 2.33 5.86 8.45
CA MET A 20 1.54 5.26 7.37
C MET A 20 0.10 4.98 7.79
N ARG A 21 -0.10 4.41 8.99
CA ARG A 21 -1.42 4.20 9.59
C ARG A 21 -2.22 5.50 9.67
N ARG A 22 -1.63 6.57 10.22
CA ARG A 22 -2.30 7.88 10.32
C ARG A 22 -2.59 8.50 8.97
N SER A 23 -1.66 8.38 8.02
CA SER A 23 -1.83 8.88 6.66
C SER A 23 -3.00 8.16 5.97
N TYR A 24 -3.07 6.83 6.12
CA TYR A 24 -4.18 6.03 5.64
C TYR A 24 -5.51 6.46 6.27
N ASP A 25 -5.59 6.51 7.61
CA ASP A 25 -6.83 6.85 8.32
C ASP A 25 -7.35 8.24 7.95
N LYS A 26 -6.43 9.23 7.87
CA LYS A 26 -6.77 10.59 7.44
C LYS A 26 -7.34 10.60 6.02
N ASN A 27 -6.70 9.93 5.07
CA ASN A 27 -7.17 9.91 3.68
C ASN A 27 -8.46 9.10 3.51
N PHE A 28 -8.64 8.03 4.29
CA PHE A 28 -9.89 7.27 4.34
C PHE A 28 -11.06 8.16 4.79
N GLU A 29 -10.88 8.91 5.89
CA GLU A 29 -11.91 9.83 6.37
C GLU A 29 -12.23 10.95 5.37
N LEU A 30 -11.20 11.53 4.74
CA LEU A 30 -11.37 12.58 3.73
C LEU A 30 -12.09 12.05 2.50
N ALA A 31 -11.70 10.89 1.98
CA ALA A 31 -12.32 10.27 0.83
C ALA A 31 -13.79 9.90 1.12
N GLY A 32 -14.08 9.33 2.31
CA GLY A 32 -15.45 8.99 2.71
C GLY A 32 -16.38 10.19 2.90
N LYS A 33 -15.83 11.36 3.24
CA LYS A 33 -16.56 12.63 3.31
C LYS A 33 -16.66 13.34 1.96
N SER A 34 -15.86 12.92 0.98
CA SER A 34 -15.85 13.52 -0.36
C SER A 34 -16.94 12.92 -1.25
N GLY A 35 -17.59 13.76 -2.05
CA GLY A 35 -18.45 13.26 -3.14
C GLY A 35 -17.69 12.50 -4.23
N LEU A 36 -16.35 12.55 -4.23
CA LEU A 36 -15.50 11.89 -5.22
C LEU A 36 -15.52 10.37 -5.06
N ALA A 37 -15.37 9.84 -3.84
CA ALA A 37 -15.45 8.40 -3.61
C ALA A 37 -16.85 7.84 -3.92
N GLN A 38 -17.90 8.61 -3.63
CA GLN A 38 -19.27 8.27 -4.00
C GLN A 38 -19.46 8.24 -5.53
N THR A 39 -18.89 9.21 -6.24
CA THR A 39 -18.98 9.25 -7.70
C THR A 39 -18.18 8.10 -8.32
N ALA A 40 -16.97 7.83 -7.83
CA ALA A 40 -16.11 6.77 -8.34
C ALA A 40 -16.69 5.37 -8.08
N SER A 41 -17.31 5.13 -6.91
CA SER A 41 -18.01 3.86 -6.62
C SER A 41 -19.18 3.64 -7.57
N ASN A 42 -19.98 4.67 -7.85
CA ASN A 42 -21.09 4.58 -8.80
C ASN A 42 -20.63 4.24 -10.24
N VAL A 43 -19.44 4.71 -10.64
CA VAL A 43 -18.89 4.48 -11.99
C VAL A 43 -18.21 3.11 -12.11
N SER A 44 -17.47 2.70 -11.07
CA SER A 44 -16.71 1.44 -11.07
C SER A 44 -17.56 0.22 -10.77
N GLY A 45 -18.67 0.39 -10.05
CA GLY A 45 -19.47 -0.72 -9.52
C GLY A 45 -18.87 -1.36 -8.27
N ASP A 46 -17.75 -0.84 -7.75
CA ASP A 46 -17.20 -1.22 -6.45
C ASP A 46 -18.01 -0.57 -5.32
N SER A 47 -17.95 -1.15 -4.13
CA SER A 47 -18.57 -0.53 -2.95
C SER A 47 -17.90 0.81 -2.60
N LEU A 48 -18.65 1.68 -1.91
CA LEU A 48 -18.10 2.95 -1.41
C LEU A 48 -16.89 2.71 -0.50
N GLU A 49 -16.94 1.67 0.33
CA GLU A 49 -15.85 1.31 1.23
C GLU A 49 -14.60 0.84 0.47
N GLU A 50 -14.74 -0.05 -0.52
CA GLU A 50 -13.62 -0.48 -1.39
C GLU A 50 -12.98 0.74 -2.08
N THR A 51 -13.81 1.60 -2.69
CA THR A 51 -13.33 2.81 -3.38
C THR A 51 -12.58 3.73 -2.43
N THR A 52 -13.09 3.92 -1.21
CA THR A 52 -12.47 4.75 -0.17
C THR A 52 -11.15 4.14 0.29
N CYS A 53 -11.06 2.81 0.41
CA CYS A 53 -9.80 2.11 0.70
C CYS A 53 -8.76 2.36 -0.39
N TYR A 54 -9.14 2.30 -1.69
CA TYR A 54 -8.20 2.57 -2.78
C TYR A 54 -7.60 3.97 -2.72
N PHE A 55 -8.43 5.00 -2.48
CA PHE A 55 -7.97 6.38 -2.29
C PHE A 55 -7.03 6.48 -1.08
N ALA A 56 -7.40 5.87 0.05
CA ALA A 56 -6.59 5.91 1.25
C ALA A 56 -5.21 5.24 1.06
N LEU A 57 -5.16 4.08 0.41
CA LEU A 57 -3.93 3.38 0.06
C LEU A 57 -3.05 4.23 -0.85
N PHE A 58 -3.63 4.73 -1.95
CA PHE A 58 -2.92 5.54 -2.95
C PHE A 58 -2.32 6.79 -2.33
N SER A 59 -3.15 7.63 -1.71
CA SER A 59 -2.71 8.90 -1.15
C SER A 59 -1.71 8.73 -0.01
N ALA A 60 -1.83 7.66 0.79
CA ALA A 60 -0.86 7.38 1.83
C ALA A 60 0.52 7.01 1.27
N LEU A 61 0.59 6.16 0.24
CA LEU A 61 1.84 5.77 -0.39
C LEU A 61 2.44 6.91 -1.24
N GLU A 62 1.61 7.65 -1.96
CA GLU A 62 1.99 8.85 -2.71
C GLU A 62 2.66 9.89 -1.81
N ALA A 63 2.06 10.19 -0.65
CA ALA A 63 2.64 11.10 0.31
C ALA A 63 4.03 10.64 0.78
N ARG A 64 4.25 9.33 0.93
CA ARG A 64 5.58 8.79 1.26
C ARG A 64 6.56 8.99 0.12
N TYR A 65 6.15 8.74 -1.12
CA TYR A 65 6.98 8.92 -2.31
C TYR A 65 7.44 10.37 -2.49
N LEU A 66 6.53 11.32 -2.26
CA LEU A 66 6.84 12.75 -2.29
C LEU A 66 7.91 13.13 -1.25
N VAL A 67 7.80 12.58 -0.03
CA VAL A 67 8.80 12.81 1.03
C VAL A 67 10.15 12.18 0.67
N SER A 68 10.16 11.02 0.02
CA SER A 68 11.37 10.32 -0.44
C SER A 68 11.98 10.92 -1.71
N GLY A 69 11.40 11.97 -2.29
CA GLY A 69 11.91 12.63 -3.50
C GLY A 69 11.81 11.78 -4.78
N VAL A 70 10.92 10.78 -4.81
CA VAL A 70 10.70 9.96 -6.00
C VAL A 70 9.95 10.80 -7.05
N PRO A 71 10.47 10.95 -8.29
CA PRO A 71 9.83 11.76 -9.32
C PRO A 71 8.40 11.30 -9.63
N THR A 72 7.46 12.25 -9.68
CA THR A 72 6.02 11.97 -9.81
C THR A 72 5.59 11.56 -11.22
N GLU A 73 6.37 11.86 -12.25
CA GLU A 73 5.99 11.67 -13.67
C GLU A 73 5.76 10.20 -14.07
N ASN A 74 6.18 9.23 -13.25
CA ASN A 74 5.77 7.82 -13.37
C ASN A 74 5.34 7.19 -12.02
N ALA A 75 5.23 8.00 -10.97
CA ALA A 75 4.97 7.52 -9.62
C ALA A 75 3.58 6.89 -9.51
N GLU A 76 2.56 7.45 -10.17
CA GLU A 76 1.20 6.94 -10.07
C GLU A 76 1.09 5.47 -10.51
N ARG A 77 1.62 5.12 -11.69
CA ARG A 77 1.59 3.75 -12.21
C ARG A 77 2.35 2.79 -11.31
N LEU A 78 3.49 3.25 -10.78
CA LEU A 78 4.30 2.47 -9.86
C LEU A 78 3.58 2.26 -8.52
N ILE A 79 2.96 3.30 -7.96
CA ILE A 79 2.17 3.23 -6.73
C ILE A 79 1.03 2.22 -6.88
N TRP A 80 0.26 2.26 -7.98
CA TRP A 80 -0.78 1.27 -8.21
C TRP A 80 -0.25 -0.16 -8.36
N ALA A 81 0.92 -0.31 -8.98
CA ALA A 81 1.61 -1.60 -9.05
C ALA A 81 2.09 -2.09 -7.67
N GLU A 82 2.54 -1.19 -6.80
CA GLU A 82 2.91 -1.49 -5.42
C GLU A 82 1.72 -1.86 -4.53
N LEU A 83 0.58 -1.22 -4.77
CA LEU A 83 -0.63 -1.42 -3.97
C LEU A 83 -1.45 -2.62 -4.39
N LEU A 84 -1.11 -3.25 -5.52
CA LEU A 84 -1.86 -4.35 -6.10
C LEU A 84 -2.25 -5.48 -5.14
N PRO A 85 -1.37 -5.99 -4.24
CA PRO A 85 -1.77 -7.01 -3.27
C PRO A 85 -2.66 -6.47 -2.15
N PHE A 86 -2.76 -5.16 -1.96
CA PHE A 86 -3.51 -4.58 -0.82
C PHE A 86 -4.92 -4.12 -1.18
N LEU A 87 -5.25 -3.99 -2.47
CA LEU A 87 -6.52 -3.40 -2.95
C LEU A 87 -7.75 -4.08 -2.35
N TYR A 88 -7.80 -5.41 -2.35
CA TYR A 88 -8.99 -6.17 -1.94
C TYR A 88 -8.90 -6.79 -0.54
N LEU A 89 -7.94 -6.34 0.27
CA LEU A 89 -7.92 -6.66 1.69
C LEU A 89 -9.01 -5.84 2.40
N ASP A 90 -9.50 -6.35 3.53
CA ASP A 90 -10.36 -5.54 4.39
C ASP A 90 -9.60 -4.32 4.90
N LYS A 91 -10.32 -3.24 5.21
CA LYS A 91 -9.75 -1.94 5.62
C LYS A 91 -8.66 -2.08 6.68
N SER A 92 -8.90 -2.87 7.73
CA SER A 92 -7.97 -3.01 8.85
C SER A 92 -6.69 -3.71 8.39
N THR A 93 -6.81 -4.80 7.65
CA THR A 93 -5.66 -5.53 7.13
C THR A 93 -4.89 -4.70 6.10
N ALA A 94 -5.58 -4.00 5.20
CA ALA A 94 -4.96 -3.14 4.18
C ALA A 94 -4.11 -2.02 4.80
N ARG A 95 -4.64 -1.37 5.84
CA ARG A 95 -3.94 -0.34 6.62
C ARG A 95 -2.65 -0.86 7.26
N GLU A 96 -2.73 -1.99 7.97
CA GLU A 96 -1.56 -2.57 8.63
C GLU A 96 -0.55 -3.10 7.62
N ALA A 97 -1.02 -3.73 6.54
CA ALA A 97 -0.17 -4.27 5.48
C ALA A 97 0.61 -3.17 4.77
N LEU A 98 -0.03 -2.05 4.43
CA LEU A 98 0.64 -0.91 3.83
C LEU A 98 1.71 -0.34 4.77
N ALA A 99 1.39 -0.18 6.05
CA ALA A 99 2.32 0.31 7.05
C ALA A 99 3.56 -0.58 7.18
N GLU A 100 3.35 -1.89 7.30
CA GLU A 100 4.44 -2.86 7.37
C GLU A 100 5.23 -2.96 6.06
N TYR A 101 4.56 -2.85 4.92
CA TYR A 101 5.18 -2.88 3.60
C TYR A 101 6.17 -1.72 3.41
N VAL A 102 5.82 -0.51 3.87
CA VAL A 102 6.76 0.63 3.83
C VAL A 102 7.94 0.39 4.78
N VAL A 103 7.73 -0.18 5.96
CA VAL A 103 8.84 -0.61 6.83
C VAL A 103 9.72 -1.61 6.10
N TYR A 104 9.15 -2.62 5.44
CA TYR A 104 9.92 -3.60 4.69
C TYR A 104 10.77 -2.96 3.57
N LYS A 105 10.27 -1.92 2.90
CA LYS A 105 11.03 -1.21 1.86
C LYS A 105 12.20 -0.38 2.42
N GLU A 106 12.05 0.19 3.61
CA GLU A 106 12.96 1.21 4.12
C GLU A 106 13.84 0.74 5.29
N MET A 107 13.28 -0.09 6.17
CA MET A 107 13.88 -0.65 7.37
C MET A 107 13.59 -2.16 7.45
N PRO A 108 14.04 -2.93 6.46
CA PRO A 108 13.67 -4.34 6.29
C PRO A 108 13.98 -5.25 7.47
N TYR A 109 15.09 -5.01 8.17
CA TYR A 109 15.50 -5.79 9.33
C TYR A 109 14.54 -5.66 10.51
N ASP A 110 13.76 -4.58 10.54
CA ASP A 110 12.77 -4.31 11.56
C ASP A 110 11.34 -4.67 11.11
N ALA A 111 11.19 -5.19 9.89
CA ALA A 111 9.90 -5.60 9.34
C ALA A 111 9.52 -7.02 9.79
N ASN A 112 8.23 -7.24 10.03
CA ASN A 112 7.64 -8.55 10.22
C ASN A 112 7.41 -9.23 8.85
N ILE A 113 8.51 -9.64 8.23
CA ILE A 113 8.53 -10.22 6.88
C ILE A 113 7.60 -11.43 6.78
N SER A 114 7.64 -12.35 7.76
CA SER A 114 6.82 -13.57 7.71
C SER A 114 5.32 -13.29 7.74
N TRP A 115 4.87 -12.31 8.53
CA TRP A 115 3.48 -11.88 8.50
C TRP A 115 3.14 -11.20 7.17
N LEU A 116 4.02 -10.30 6.69
CA LEU A 116 3.79 -9.57 5.46
C LEU A 116 3.74 -10.48 4.22
N GLU A 117 4.56 -11.53 4.15
CA GLU A 117 4.52 -12.57 3.11
C GLU A 117 3.14 -13.24 3.03
N VAL A 118 2.59 -13.64 4.19
CA VAL A 118 1.25 -14.25 4.26
C VAL A 118 0.18 -13.28 3.76
N ILE A 119 0.25 -12.01 4.17
CA ILE A 119 -0.72 -11.00 3.76
C ILE A 119 -0.61 -10.66 2.28
N VAL A 120 0.61 -10.50 1.74
CA VAL A 120 0.85 -10.22 0.33
C VAL A 120 0.37 -11.39 -0.53
N GLN A 121 0.64 -12.64 -0.13
CA GLN A 121 0.15 -13.81 -0.85
C GLN A 121 -1.39 -13.86 -0.88
N ARG A 122 -2.03 -13.66 0.27
CA ARG A 122 -3.49 -13.62 0.37
C ARG A 122 -4.07 -12.52 -0.52
N GLY A 123 -3.52 -11.32 -0.41
CA GLY A 123 -3.93 -10.15 -1.17
C GLY A 123 -3.78 -10.33 -2.68
N TYR A 124 -2.63 -10.87 -3.11
CA TYR A 124 -2.37 -11.23 -4.50
C TYR A 124 -3.41 -12.21 -5.06
N GLU A 125 -3.75 -13.27 -4.32
CA GLU A 125 -4.77 -14.25 -4.76
C GLU A 125 -6.18 -13.64 -4.81
N LEU A 126 -6.51 -12.72 -3.89
CA LEU A 126 -7.78 -11.97 -3.94
C LEU A 126 -7.86 -11.10 -5.20
N THR A 127 -6.82 -10.33 -5.49
CA THR A 127 -6.74 -9.49 -6.71
C THR A 127 -6.83 -10.33 -7.98
N LYS A 128 -6.19 -11.50 -8.01
CA LYS A 128 -6.19 -12.42 -9.16
C LYS A 128 -7.53 -13.13 -9.36
N SER A 129 -8.29 -13.37 -8.29
CA SER A 129 -9.54 -14.13 -8.31
C SER A 129 -10.81 -13.28 -8.49
N LYS A 130 -10.74 -11.95 -8.35
CA LYS A 130 -11.88 -11.05 -8.60
C LYS A 130 -12.46 -11.29 -10.00
N LYS A 131 -13.80 -11.24 -10.07
CA LYS A 131 -14.62 -11.48 -11.28
C LYS A 131 -14.20 -10.58 -12.44
N ASP A 132 -13.79 -9.35 -12.13
CA ASP A 132 -13.12 -8.45 -13.05
C ASP A 132 -11.62 -8.36 -12.72
N LYS A 133 -10.80 -9.12 -13.44
CA LYS A 133 -9.34 -9.17 -13.27
C LYS A 133 -8.63 -7.91 -13.78
N LYS A 134 -9.35 -6.81 -14.01
CA LYS A 134 -8.85 -5.57 -14.59
C LYS A 134 -7.65 -4.99 -13.83
N ALA A 135 -7.73 -4.90 -12.50
CA ALA A 135 -6.61 -4.40 -11.68
C ALA A 135 -5.36 -5.28 -11.82
N TYR A 136 -5.53 -6.61 -11.72
CA TYR A 136 -4.43 -7.55 -11.92
C TYR A 136 -3.78 -7.40 -13.29
N ASN A 137 -4.58 -7.39 -14.36
CA ASN A 137 -4.08 -7.31 -15.73
C ASN A 137 -3.42 -5.97 -16.03
N ALA A 138 -3.92 -4.87 -15.44
CA ALA A 138 -3.36 -3.54 -15.62
C ALA A 138 -2.00 -3.39 -14.91
N TRP A 139 -1.89 -3.86 -13.68
CA TRP A 139 -0.79 -3.48 -12.80
C TRP A 139 0.26 -4.56 -12.58
N MET A 140 -0.06 -5.85 -12.77
CA MET A 140 0.93 -6.93 -12.66
C MET A 140 2.10 -6.78 -13.65
N PRO A 141 1.89 -6.43 -14.95
CA PRO A 141 3.01 -6.22 -15.87
C PRO A 141 3.90 -5.06 -15.41
N VAL A 142 3.28 -3.96 -14.94
CA VAL A 142 4.00 -2.80 -14.41
C VAL A 142 4.82 -3.18 -13.19
N ALA A 143 4.27 -3.96 -12.26
CA ALA A 143 4.98 -4.44 -11.07
C ALA A 143 6.23 -5.24 -11.45
N LYS A 144 6.10 -6.16 -12.41
CA LYS A 144 7.22 -6.99 -12.89
C LYS A 144 8.28 -6.18 -13.61
N MET A 145 7.88 -5.28 -14.51
CA MET A 145 8.81 -4.44 -15.28
C MET A 145 9.61 -3.49 -14.38
N ASN A 146 9.01 -3.00 -13.30
CA ASN A 146 9.66 -2.09 -12.36
C ASN A 146 10.31 -2.81 -11.17
N GLY A 147 10.26 -4.14 -11.10
CA GLY A 147 10.87 -4.90 -10.01
C GLY A 147 10.31 -4.55 -8.62
N VAL A 148 8.99 -4.35 -8.52
CA VAL A 148 8.35 -3.95 -7.26
C VAL A 148 8.64 -4.96 -6.15
N VAL A 149 8.98 -4.45 -4.97
CA VAL A 149 9.61 -5.23 -3.89
C VAL A 149 8.71 -6.34 -3.34
N TRP A 150 7.38 -6.18 -3.34
CA TRP A 150 6.49 -7.24 -2.86
C TRP A 150 6.53 -8.52 -3.71
N LEU A 151 7.06 -8.48 -4.94
CA LEU A 151 7.28 -9.68 -5.75
C LEU A 151 8.25 -10.65 -5.08
N LEU A 152 9.23 -10.14 -4.32
CA LEU A 152 10.16 -10.97 -3.57
C LEU A 152 9.45 -11.72 -2.44
N LEU A 153 8.44 -11.11 -1.83
CA LEU A 153 7.64 -11.72 -0.77
C LEU A 153 6.79 -12.89 -1.31
N LEU A 154 6.29 -12.80 -2.56
CA LEU A 154 5.56 -13.91 -3.19
C LEU A 154 6.46 -15.10 -3.52
N ASP A 155 7.71 -14.85 -3.90
CA ASP A 155 8.65 -15.91 -4.24
C ASP A 155 9.26 -16.61 -3.01
N GLY A 156 8.84 -16.25 -1.79
CA GLY A 156 9.49 -16.68 -0.54
C GLY A 156 10.91 -16.16 -0.37
N ARG A 157 11.26 -15.12 -1.16
CA ARG A 157 12.57 -14.47 -1.21
C ARG A 157 12.54 -13.12 -0.51
N GLY A 158 11.59 -12.90 0.42
CA GLY A 158 11.49 -11.65 1.18
C GLY A 158 12.77 -11.27 1.91
N LYS A 159 13.57 -12.28 2.29
CA LYS A 159 14.87 -12.10 2.95
C LYS A 159 16.04 -11.86 1.99
N ASP A 160 15.85 -12.08 0.69
CA ASP A 160 16.90 -11.96 -0.33
C ASP A 160 17.06 -10.53 -0.86
N TYR A 161 16.15 -9.62 -0.51
CA TYR A 161 16.21 -8.20 -0.89
C TYR A 161 17.48 -7.50 -0.35
N PHE A 162 18.23 -8.15 0.55
CA PHE A 162 19.35 -7.57 1.33
C PHE A 162 20.76 -8.00 0.90
N TRP A 163 20.90 -8.83 -0.14
CA TRP A 163 22.20 -9.33 -0.59
C TRP A 163 22.70 -8.70 -1.90
N LYS A 164 22.31 -7.45 -2.20
CA LYS A 164 22.82 -6.69 -3.36
C LYS A 164 23.41 -5.35 -2.95
#